data_AF-A0A7J7P4S5-F1
#
_entry.id   AF-A0A7J7P4S5-F1
#
_cell.length_a   1.000
_cell.length_b   1.000
_cell.length_c   1.000
_cell.angle_alpha   90.00
_cell.angle_beta   90.00
_cell.angle_gamma   90.00
#
_symmetry.space_group_name_H-M   'P 1'
#
loop_
_entity.id
_entity.type
_entity.pdbx_description
1 polymer ?
#
loop_
_entity_poly.entity_id
_entity_poly.type
_entity_poly.pdbx_seq_one_letter_code
_entity_poly.pdbx_strand_id
1 'polypeptide(L)'
;MLPAIWFIFSRKGCDASVQYLEESKLLDEFEVVEVELALKKFRDQYPDAVRESAVKGLLQGVAAHHAGCLPLWKSFIEELFNRGLVKIVFATETLAAGINMPARTAVIASLSKRSETGRIYLTSNELFQMAGRAGRRGIDEKGHVVLVQTPYDGAEECCKLLFAGVQPLVSQFTASYGMVLNLLAGAKVTRSLKETEETKVTPAGRTLEEARKLVEQSFGNYVGSNVMVAAKEEVTKIQKEIELLTLEVGDDVVDKKCRKQLSAVAYKEIFNLQEDLRAEKRVKTELRQRMGLERLTAVKPLLRELEDGRLPFICLQYMDNEGVQHLFSVVYLGMVDSFAGSKIQDMVRITSYDPVDCFLGR
;
A
#
# COMPACT_ATOMS: atom_id res chain seq x y z
N MET A 1 -25.48 3.36 -8.17
CA MET A 1 -24.17 3.67 -7.56
C MET A 1 -23.61 5.04 -7.97
N LEU A 2 -24.41 5.93 -8.58
CA LEU A 2 -23.97 7.29 -8.91
C LEU A 2 -24.49 8.28 -7.84
N PRO A 3 -23.79 9.40 -7.60
CA PRO A 3 -22.51 9.79 -8.20
C PRO A 3 -21.33 8.96 -7.66
N ALA A 4 -20.29 8.78 -8.48
CA ALA A 4 -19.11 7.98 -8.16
C ALA A 4 -17.80 8.78 -8.33
N ILE A 5 -16.86 8.57 -7.40
CA ILE A 5 -15.48 9.06 -7.52
C ILE A 5 -14.59 7.88 -7.85
N TRP A 6 -13.83 7.97 -8.93
CA TRP A 6 -12.90 6.95 -9.37
C TRP A 6 -11.46 7.42 -9.17
N PHE A 7 -10.78 6.83 -8.19
CA PHE A 7 -9.41 7.15 -7.83
C PHE A 7 -8.40 6.46 -8.75
N ILE A 8 -7.62 7.27 -9.48
CA ILE A 8 -6.51 6.84 -10.35
C ILE A 8 -5.25 7.59 -9.94
N PHE A 9 -4.15 6.89 -9.67
CA PHE A 9 -2.89 7.48 -9.20
C PHE A 9 -2.04 8.13 -10.30
N SER A 10 -2.66 8.53 -11.42
CA SER A 10 -1.98 9.14 -12.56
C SER A 10 -2.85 10.21 -13.19
N ARG A 11 -2.30 11.43 -13.32
CA ARG A 11 -2.98 12.58 -13.96
C ARG A 11 -3.39 12.24 -15.41
N LYS A 12 -2.45 11.67 -16.17
CA LYS A 12 -2.70 11.20 -17.54
C LYS A 12 -3.78 10.10 -17.57
N GLY A 13 -3.79 9.25 -16.55
CA GLY A 13 -4.80 8.19 -16.41
C GLY A 13 -6.21 8.75 -16.19
N CYS A 14 -6.35 9.81 -15.37
CA CYS A 14 -7.64 10.48 -15.19
C CYS A 14 -8.16 11.06 -16.52
N ASP A 15 -7.31 11.79 -17.24
CA ASP A 15 -7.68 12.41 -18.52
C ASP A 15 -8.05 11.36 -19.58
N ALA A 16 -7.26 10.30 -19.70
CA ALA A 16 -7.54 9.19 -20.61
C ALA A 16 -8.85 8.47 -20.28
N SER A 17 -9.20 8.38 -18.99
CA SER A 17 -10.45 7.74 -18.56
C SER A 17 -11.67 8.60 -18.88
N VAL A 18 -11.55 9.93 -18.82
CA VAL A 18 -12.59 10.84 -19.33
C VAL A 18 -12.78 10.63 -20.83
N GLN A 19 -11.67 10.58 -21.59
CA GLN A 19 -11.70 10.36 -23.04
C GLN A 19 -12.39 9.05 -23.41
N TYR A 20 -12.14 7.98 -22.63
CA TYR A 20 -12.78 6.68 -22.84
C TYR A 20 -14.30 6.71 -22.65
N LEU A 21 -14.83 7.62 -21.81
CA LEU A 21 -16.25 7.76 -21.54
C LEU A 21 -16.92 8.92 -22.30
N GLU A 22 -16.24 9.54 -23.28
CA GLU A 22 -16.78 10.66 -24.06
C GLU A 22 -18.03 10.33 -24.89
N GLU A 23 -18.31 9.05 -25.12
CA GLU A 23 -19.47 8.58 -25.87
C GLU A 23 -20.62 8.10 -24.95
N SER A 24 -20.40 8.09 -23.63
CA SER A 24 -21.37 7.59 -22.66
C SER A 24 -22.33 8.70 -22.21
N LYS A 25 -23.62 8.61 -22.55
CA LYS A 25 -24.61 9.62 -22.14
C LYS A 25 -25.12 9.36 -20.71
N LEU A 26 -24.47 9.95 -19.70
CA LEU A 26 -24.86 9.81 -18.28
C LEU A 26 -25.84 10.90 -17.79
N LEU A 27 -26.03 11.94 -18.59
CA LEU A 27 -26.89 13.08 -18.28
C LEU A 27 -28.17 13.03 -19.10
N ASP A 28 -29.26 13.51 -18.50
CA ASP A 28 -30.52 13.78 -19.22
C ASP A 28 -30.42 15.07 -20.05
N GLU A 29 -31.31 15.25 -21.02
CA GLU A 29 -31.29 16.40 -21.93
C GLU A 29 -31.38 17.75 -21.19
N PHE A 30 -32.18 17.82 -20.12
CA PHE A 30 -32.25 19.01 -19.26
C PHE A 30 -30.94 19.27 -18.50
N GLU A 31 -30.30 18.21 -17.98
CA GLU A 31 -29.03 18.31 -17.27
C GLU A 31 -27.91 18.77 -18.21
N VAL A 32 -27.90 18.28 -19.45
CA VAL A 32 -26.95 18.72 -20.49
C VAL A 32 -27.09 20.22 -20.74
N VAL A 33 -28.31 20.73 -20.92
CA VAL A 33 -28.55 22.17 -21.11
C VAL A 33 -28.09 22.99 -19.90
N GLU A 34 -28.30 22.50 -18.68
CA GLU A 34 -27.79 23.16 -17.47
C GLU A 34 -26.25 23.23 -17.45
N VAL A 35 -25.57 22.14 -17.84
CA VAL A 35 -24.11 22.08 -17.93
C VAL A 35 -23.61 23.04 -19.00
N GLU A 36 -24.23 23.06 -20.18
CA GLU A 36 -23.88 23.98 -21.28
C GLU A 36 -24.01 25.44 -20.84
N LEU A 37 -25.11 25.77 -20.16
CA LEU A 37 -25.35 27.12 -19.66
C LEU A 37 -24.31 27.52 -18.60
N ALA A 38 -24.01 26.62 -17.65
CA ALA A 38 -22.98 26.84 -16.64
C ALA A 38 -21.59 27.00 -17.27
N LEU A 39 -21.26 26.17 -18.26
CA LEU A 39 -20.00 26.24 -19.00
C LEU A 39 -19.89 27.54 -19.80
N LYS A 40 -20.98 27.98 -20.45
CA LYS A 40 -21.01 29.27 -21.17
C LYS A 40 -20.72 30.44 -20.23
N LYS A 41 -21.40 30.49 -19.08
CA LYS A 41 -21.14 31.51 -18.05
C LYS A 41 -19.71 31.48 -17.56
N PHE A 42 -19.17 30.29 -17.29
CA PHE A 42 -17.80 30.12 -16.85
C PHE A 42 -16.80 30.57 -17.92
N ARG A 43 -17.04 30.27 -19.20
CA ARG A 43 -16.21 30.69 -20.33
C ARG A 43 -16.23 32.20 -20.52
N ASP A 44 -17.38 32.85 -20.34
CA ASP A 44 -17.51 34.30 -20.44
C ASP A 44 -16.74 35.01 -19.30
N GLN A 45 -16.70 34.40 -18.11
CA GLN A 45 -16.00 34.96 -16.94
C GLN A 45 -14.50 34.65 -16.94
N TYR A 46 -14.11 33.45 -17.38
CA TYR A 46 -12.73 32.93 -17.30
C TYR A 46 -12.36 32.15 -18.57
N PRO A 47 -12.17 32.82 -19.73
CA PRO A 47 -11.92 32.15 -21.00
C PRO A 47 -10.64 31.28 -20.96
N ASP A 48 -9.57 31.78 -20.34
CA ASP A 48 -8.28 31.08 -20.26
C ASP A 48 -8.28 29.90 -19.27
N ALA A 49 -9.32 29.80 -18.42
CA ALA A 49 -9.42 28.73 -17.43
C ALA A 49 -10.14 27.49 -17.96
N VAL A 50 -10.77 27.58 -19.14
CA VAL A 50 -11.52 26.47 -19.74
C VAL A 50 -10.55 25.44 -20.31
N ARG A 51 -10.76 24.18 -19.93
CA ARG A 51 -10.03 23.05 -20.49
C ARG A 51 -10.83 22.44 -21.64
N GLU A 52 -10.59 22.91 -22.86
CA GLU A 52 -11.35 22.49 -24.05
C GLU A 52 -11.37 20.97 -24.27
N SER A 53 -10.26 20.28 -23.99
CA SER A 53 -10.20 18.81 -24.09
C SER A 53 -11.07 18.05 -23.08
N ALA A 54 -11.54 18.72 -22.02
CA ALA A 54 -12.42 18.13 -21.01
C ALA A 54 -13.90 18.49 -21.20
N VAL A 55 -14.23 19.44 -22.10
CA VAL A 55 -15.61 19.91 -22.33
C VAL A 55 -16.51 18.79 -22.81
N LYS A 56 -16.04 17.98 -23.76
CA LYS A 56 -16.82 16.88 -24.33
C LYS A 56 -17.23 15.85 -23.27
N GLY A 57 -16.29 15.44 -22.41
CA GLY A 57 -16.58 14.56 -21.28
C GLY A 57 -17.51 15.21 -20.24
N LEU A 58 -17.36 16.51 -20.00
CA LEU A 58 -18.21 17.23 -19.04
C LEU A 58 -19.68 17.24 -19.46
N LEU A 59 -19.95 17.43 -20.76
CA LEU A 59 -21.31 17.35 -21.33
C LEU A 59 -21.91 15.93 -21.23
N GLN A 60 -21.07 14.91 -21.05
CA GLN A 60 -21.49 13.55 -20.77
C GLN A 60 -21.63 13.26 -19.26
N GLY A 61 -21.38 14.24 -18.39
CA GLY A 61 -21.44 14.07 -16.94
C GLY A 61 -20.21 13.41 -16.33
N VAL A 62 -19.06 13.48 -17.02
CA VAL A 62 -17.78 12.89 -16.61
C VAL A 62 -16.70 13.96 -16.55
N ALA A 63 -15.93 14.00 -15.46
CA ALA A 63 -14.86 14.99 -15.31
C ALA A 63 -13.58 14.41 -14.68
N ALA A 64 -12.43 15.06 -14.94
CA ALA A 64 -11.16 14.74 -14.30
C ALA A 64 -10.79 15.79 -13.24
N HIS A 65 -10.36 15.34 -12.06
CA HIS A 65 -9.91 16.19 -10.95
C HIS A 65 -8.51 15.78 -10.47
N HIS A 66 -7.50 16.58 -10.81
CA HIS A 66 -6.14 16.35 -10.37
C HIS A 66 -5.34 17.65 -10.29
N ALA A 67 -4.15 17.61 -9.69
CA ALA A 67 -3.27 18.78 -9.52
C ALA A 67 -2.77 19.41 -10.84
N GLY A 68 -3.06 18.82 -12.00
CA GLY A 68 -2.76 19.40 -13.31
C GLY A 68 -3.88 20.28 -13.86
N CYS A 69 -5.08 20.23 -13.29
CA CYS A 69 -6.18 21.13 -13.62
C CYS A 69 -5.97 22.49 -12.96
N LEU A 70 -6.30 23.57 -13.69
CA LEU A 70 -6.28 24.93 -13.16
C LEU A 70 -7.19 25.03 -11.91
N PRO A 71 -6.81 25.81 -10.88
CA PRO A 71 -7.62 25.96 -9.67
C PRO A 71 -9.07 26.35 -9.95
N LEU A 72 -9.30 27.32 -10.85
CA LEU A 72 -10.64 27.76 -11.24
C LEU A 72 -11.46 26.62 -11.89
N TRP A 73 -10.84 25.82 -12.75
CA TRP A 73 -11.48 24.68 -13.39
C TRP A 73 -11.87 23.58 -12.38
N LYS A 74 -11.02 23.34 -11.37
CA LYS A 74 -11.34 22.39 -10.29
C LYS A 74 -12.55 22.83 -9.49
N SER A 75 -12.58 24.11 -9.10
CA SER A 75 -13.72 24.68 -8.37
C SER A 75 -15.02 24.62 -9.18
N PHE A 76 -14.94 24.83 -10.49
CA PHE A 76 -16.09 24.66 -11.39
C PHE A 76 -16.59 23.20 -11.44
N ILE A 77 -15.69 22.21 -11.55
CA ILE A 77 -16.06 20.79 -11.49
C ILE A 77 -16.68 20.42 -10.14
N GLU A 78 -16.11 20.92 -9.04
CA GLU A 78 -16.63 20.69 -7.68
C GLU A 78 -18.05 21.25 -7.51
N GLU A 79 -18.33 22.43 -8.07
CA GLU A 79 -19.67 23.02 -8.09
C GLU A 79 -20.65 22.14 -8.87
N LEU A 80 -20.30 21.73 -10.09
CA LEU A 80 -21.15 20.89 -10.92
C LEU A 80 -21.40 19.51 -10.31
N PHE A 81 -20.40 18.94 -9.62
CA PHE A 81 -20.55 17.68 -8.89
C PHE A 81 -21.52 17.82 -7.72
N ASN A 82 -21.42 18.88 -6.93
CA ASN A 82 -22.34 19.14 -5.82
C ASN A 82 -23.77 19.40 -6.28
N ARG A 83 -23.94 19.98 -7.49
CA ARG A 83 -25.25 20.13 -8.16
C ARG A 83 -25.78 18.82 -8.76
N GLY A 84 -24.99 17.74 -8.76
CA GLY A 84 -25.38 16.46 -9.33
C GLY A 84 -25.29 16.39 -10.85
N LEU A 85 -24.68 17.38 -11.50
CA LEU A 85 -24.49 17.46 -12.96
C LEU A 85 -23.23 16.73 -13.45
N VAL A 86 -22.35 16.32 -12.54
CA VAL A 86 -21.25 15.39 -12.82
C VAL A 86 -21.52 14.09 -12.07
N LYS A 87 -21.71 13.00 -12.81
CA LYS A 87 -22.04 11.69 -12.24
C LYS A 87 -20.78 10.90 -11.89
N ILE A 88 -19.70 11.06 -12.66
CA ILE A 88 -18.43 10.37 -12.46
C ILE A 88 -17.28 11.37 -12.45
N VAL A 89 -16.45 11.30 -11.41
CA VAL A 89 -15.19 12.09 -11.34
C VAL A 89 -14.00 11.16 -11.26
N PHE A 90 -13.09 11.25 -12.23
CA PHE A 90 -11.79 10.60 -12.18
C PHE A 90 -10.81 11.47 -11.42
N ALA A 91 -10.41 11.05 -10.23
CA ALA A 91 -9.61 11.86 -9.32
C ALA A 91 -8.28 11.21 -8.94
N THR A 92 -7.27 12.03 -8.70
CA THR A 92 -6.05 11.57 -8.01
C THR A 92 -6.26 11.55 -6.49
N GLU A 93 -5.37 10.85 -5.78
CA GLU A 93 -5.37 10.70 -4.31
C GLU A 93 -5.56 12.04 -3.55
N THR A 94 -5.02 13.14 -4.09
CA THR A 94 -5.13 14.48 -3.49
C THR A 94 -6.56 14.94 -3.21
N LEU A 95 -7.55 14.45 -3.96
CA LEU A 95 -8.97 14.77 -3.71
C LEU A 95 -9.43 14.21 -2.36
N ALA A 96 -8.94 13.04 -1.96
CA ALA A 96 -9.37 12.35 -0.74
C ALA A 96 -9.02 13.13 0.54
N ALA A 97 -8.00 13.98 0.52
CA ALA A 97 -7.52 14.70 1.68
C ALA A 97 -8.08 16.13 1.83
N GLY A 98 -8.61 16.75 0.77
CA GLY A 98 -8.65 18.22 0.71
C GLY A 98 -10.00 18.92 0.55
N ILE A 99 -11.09 18.23 0.18
CA ILE A 99 -12.31 18.91 -0.31
C ILE A 99 -13.59 18.24 0.23
N ASN A 100 -14.67 19.00 0.44
CA ASN A 100 -15.98 18.47 0.79
C ASN A 100 -16.77 18.05 -0.48
N MET A 101 -16.38 16.92 -1.07
CA MET A 101 -17.04 16.35 -2.26
C MET A 101 -17.39 14.87 -2.01
N PRO A 102 -18.46 14.56 -1.23
CA PRO A 102 -18.87 13.19 -0.95
C PRO A 102 -19.66 12.58 -2.11
N ALA A 103 -19.44 11.31 -2.40
CA ALA A 103 -20.10 10.55 -3.46
C ALA A 103 -20.88 9.38 -2.88
N ARG A 104 -21.79 8.78 -3.67
CA ARG A 104 -22.46 7.53 -3.24
C ARG A 104 -21.50 6.35 -3.29
N THR A 105 -20.58 6.37 -4.24
CA THR A 105 -19.62 5.29 -4.48
C THR A 105 -18.19 5.83 -4.65
N ALA A 106 -17.22 5.14 -4.06
CA ALA A 106 -15.79 5.36 -4.30
C ALA A 106 -15.21 4.12 -4.99
N VAL A 107 -14.58 4.30 -6.14
CA VAL A 107 -13.89 3.27 -6.90
C VAL A 107 -12.40 3.52 -6.80
N ILE A 108 -11.60 2.51 -6.48
CA ILE A 108 -10.15 2.60 -6.34
C ILE A 108 -9.54 1.69 -7.41
N ALA A 109 -8.82 2.29 -8.36
CA ALA A 109 -8.35 1.60 -9.56
C ALA A 109 -7.20 0.61 -9.34
N SER A 110 -6.46 0.76 -8.23
CA SER A 110 -5.28 -0.05 -7.92
C SER A 110 -4.98 0.03 -6.42
N LEU A 111 -4.35 -1.00 -5.84
CA LEU A 111 -3.84 -0.95 -4.47
C LEU A 111 -2.38 -0.52 -4.40
N SER A 112 -1.72 -0.41 -5.55
CA SER A 112 -0.37 0.10 -5.68
C SER A 112 -0.34 1.42 -6.46
N LYS A 113 0.56 2.31 -6.06
CA LYS A 113 0.88 3.57 -6.74
C LYS A 113 2.36 3.66 -7.07
N ARG A 114 2.71 4.52 -8.04
CA ARG A 114 4.10 4.75 -8.44
C ARG A 114 4.70 5.88 -7.61
N SER A 115 5.77 5.57 -6.89
CA SER A 115 6.65 6.48 -6.19
C SER A 115 7.96 6.68 -6.96
N GLU A 116 8.82 7.58 -6.48
CA GLU A 116 10.16 7.81 -7.02
C GLU A 116 11.04 6.56 -6.95
N THR A 117 10.84 5.74 -5.91
CA THR A 117 11.61 4.52 -5.64
C THR A 117 11.03 3.24 -6.27
N GLY A 118 9.87 3.33 -6.95
CA GLY A 118 9.22 2.17 -7.57
C GLY A 118 7.71 2.13 -7.33
N ARG A 119 7.11 0.94 -7.40
CA ARG A 119 5.70 0.74 -7.00
C ARG A 119 5.64 0.49 -5.50
N ILE A 120 4.77 1.22 -4.83
CA ILE A 120 4.48 1.07 -3.40
C ILE A 120 3.00 0.75 -3.22
N TYR A 121 2.67 -0.05 -2.22
CA TYR A 121 1.29 -0.26 -1.81
C TYR A 121 0.74 0.99 -1.13
N LEU A 122 -0.57 1.19 -1.26
CA LEU A 122 -1.30 2.18 -0.48
C LEU A 122 -1.23 1.82 1.01
N THR A 123 -1.17 2.85 1.84
CA THR A 123 -1.34 2.66 3.28
C THR A 123 -2.82 2.49 3.62
N SER A 124 -3.13 1.84 4.74
CA SER A 124 -4.51 1.72 5.23
C SER A 124 -5.18 3.08 5.43
N ASN A 125 -4.42 4.10 5.83
CA ASN A 125 -4.93 5.46 5.99
C ASN A 125 -5.34 6.08 4.65
N GLU A 126 -4.52 5.94 3.61
CA GLU A 126 -4.84 6.42 2.26
C GLU A 126 -6.07 5.72 1.70
N LEU A 127 -6.14 4.40 1.88
CA LEU A 127 -7.29 3.60 1.49
C LEU A 127 -8.57 4.09 2.18
N PHE A 128 -8.53 4.28 3.50
CA PHE A 128 -9.69 4.76 4.26
C PHE A 128 -10.07 6.21 3.95
N GLN A 129 -9.11 7.08 3.63
CA GLN A 129 -9.40 8.44 3.18
C GLN A 129 -10.17 8.45 1.85
N MET A 130 -9.79 7.59 0.90
CA MET A 130 -10.51 7.44 -0.36
C MET A 130 -11.88 6.77 -0.16
N ALA A 131 -11.93 5.68 0.59
CA ALA A 131 -13.16 4.94 0.91
C ALA A 131 -14.17 5.81 1.68
N GLY A 132 -13.69 6.68 2.58
CA GLY A 132 -14.51 7.61 3.36
C GLY A 132 -15.22 8.68 2.54
N ARG A 133 -14.95 8.78 1.22
CA ARG A 133 -15.71 9.61 0.29
C ARG A 133 -17.00 8.95 -0.20
N ALA A 134 -17.17 7.65 0.05
CA ALA A 134 -18.42 6.94 -0.26
C ALA A 134 -19.46 7.12 0.85
N GLY A 135 -20.71 7.34 0.46
CA GLY A 135 -21.85 7.55 1.34
C GLY A 135 -22.06 9.03 1.69
N ARG A 136 -23.16 9.61 1.22
CA ARG A 136 -23.57 10.98 1.55
C ARG A 136 -24.51 10.98 2.74
N ARG A 137 -24.15 11.73 3.78
CA ARG A 137 -24.95 11.89 5.01
C ARG A 137 -26.35 12.41 4.67
N GLY A 138 -27.38 11.71 5.14
CA GLY A 138 -28.78 12.11 4.98
C GLY A 138 -29.39 11.85 3.60
N ILE A 139 -28.64 11.27 2.66
CA ILE A 139 -29.13 10.96 1.30
C ILE A 139 -28.96 9.48 0.99
N ASP A 140 -27.79 8.91 1.26
CA ASP A 140 -27.50 7.52 0.95
C ASP A 140 -27.64 6.66 2.22
N GLU A 141 -28.38 5.54 2.15
CA GLU A 141 -28.47 4.57 3.25
C GLU A 141 -27.13 3.86 3.51
N LYS A 142 -26.36 3.62 2.44
CA LYS A 142 -25.07 2.93 2.47
C LYS A 142 -24.13 3.55 1.43
N GLY A 143 -22.85 3.69 1.79
CA GLY A 143 -21.77 4.00 0.87
C GLY A 143 -21.20 2.74 0.25
N HIS A 144 -20.85 2.78 -1.04
CA HIS A 144 -20.21 1.64 -1.71
C HIS A 144 -18.75 1.94 -2.00
N VAL A 145 -17.87 1.00 -1.69
CA VAL A 145 -16.44 1.07 -2.02
C VAL A 145 -16.12 -0.10 -2.93
N VAL A 146 -15.57 0.19 -4.11
CA VAL A 146 -15.23 -0.81 -5.12
C VAL A 146 -13.73 -0.77 -5.35
N LEU A 147 -13.08 -1.91 -5.20
CA LEU A 147 -11.66 -2.07 -5.48
C LEU A 147 -11.49 -2.89 -6.75
N VAL A 148 -10.75 -2.32 -7.71
CA VAL A 148 -10.49 -2.97 -8.99
C VAL A 148 -9.27 -3.88 -8.83
N GLN A 149 -9.46 -5.16 -9.08
CA GLN A 149 -8.37 -6.14 -9.10
C GLN A 149 -7.45 -5.83 -10.29
N THR A 150 -6.14 -5.86 -10.04
CA THR A 150 -5.12 -5.75 -11.08
C THR A 150 -4.30 -7.06 -11.13
N PRO A 151 -3.46 -7.28 -12.17
CA PRO A 151 -2.59 -8.45 -12.21
C PRO A 151 -1.56 -8.53 -11.08
N TYR A 152 -1.32 -7.41 -10.39
CA TYR A 152 -0.30 -7.29 -9.35
C TYR A 152 -0.90 -7.25 -7.94
N ASP A 153 -2.14 -6.78 -7.81
CA ASP A 153 -2.81 -6.58 -6.52
C ASP A 153 -4.23 -7.16 -6.55
N GLY A 154 -4.57 -7.99 -5.55
CA GLY A 154 -5.83 -8.72 -5.50
C GLY A 154 -6.63 -8.53 -4.22
N ALA A 155 -7.60 -9.43 -4.03
CA ALA A 155 -8.48 -9.42 -2.87
C ALA A 155 -7.74 -9.72 -1.55
N GLU A 156 -6.67 -10.52 -1.58
CA GLU A 156 -5.90 -10.85 -0.38
C GLU A 156 -5.14 -9.63 0.16
N GLU A 157 -4.46 -8.89 -0.71
CA GLU A 157 -3.76 -7.65 -0.37
C GLU A 157 -4.75 -6.58 0.14
N CYS A 158 -5.91 -6.50 -0.51
CA CYS A 158 -7.01 -5.65 -0.06
C CYS A 158 -7.43 -5.97 1.38
N CYS A 159 -7.73 -7.23 1.66
CA CYS A 159 -8.13 -7.67 2.99
C CYS A 159 -7.05 -7.36 4.03
N LYS A 160 -5.78 -7.63 3.70
CA LYS A 160 -4.65 -7.28 4.59
C LYS A 160 -4.63 -5.78 4.91
N LEU A 161 -4.80 -4.91 3.91
CA LEU A 161 -4.83 -3.46 4.12
C LEU A 161 -6.05 -2.99 4.91
N LEU A 162 -7.23 -3.56 4.67
CA LEU A 162 -8.46 -3.24 5.38
C LEU A 162 -8.41 -3.65 6.86
N PHE A 163 -7.87 -4.83 7.16
CA PHE A 163 -7.80 -5.35 8.53
C PHE A 163 -6.55 -4.91 9.30
N ALA A 164 -5.56 -4.29 8.65
CA ALA A 164 -4.37 -3.76 9.31
C ALA A 164 -4.66 -2.60 10.29
N GLY A 165 -5.87 -2.02 10.25
CA GLY A 165 -6.25 -0.89 11.10
C GLY A 165 -5.65 0.44 10.66
N VAL A 166 -5.94 1.50 11.43
CA VAL A 166 -5.45 2.85 11.15
C VAL A 166 -3.99 2.96 11.60
N GLN A 167 -3.10 3.36 10.70
CA GLN A 167 -1.69 3.57 11.02
C GLN A 167 -1.53 4.83 11.89
N PRO A 168 -0.68 4.80 12.93
CA PRO A 168 -0.45 5.96 13.80
C PRO A 168 0.19 7.11 13.03
N LEU A 169 -0.09 8.34 13.48
CA LEU A 169 0.56 9.52 12.93
C LEU A 169 2.03 9.56 13.38
N VAL A 170 2.95 9.30 12.45
CA VAL A 170 4.39 9.38 12.69
C VAL A 170 4.93 10.72 12.23
N SER A 171 5.69 11.40 13.10
CA SER A 171 6.37 12.65 12.77
C SER A 171 7.48 12.40 11.74
N GLN A 172 7.45 13.13 10.63
CA GLN A 172 8.51 13.18 9.61
C GLN A 172 9.42 14.40 9.79
N PHE A 173 9.45 14.98 11.00
CA PHE A 173 10.20 16.20 11.27
C PHE A 173 11.71 15.96 11.12
N THR A 174 12.33 16.72 10.21
CA THR A 174 13.79 16.78 10.05
C THR A 174 14.25 18.23 10.16
N ALA A 175 15.25 18.50 11.00
CA ALA A 175 15.81 19.84 11.12
C ALA A 175 16.53 20.24 9.82
N SER A 176 16.07 21.31 9.17
CA SER A 176 16.72 21.87 7.97
C SER A 176 17.51 23.13 8.32
N TYR A 177 18.57 23.42 7.55
CA TYR A 177 19.38 24.62 7.75
C TYR A 177 18.56 25.91 7.72
N GLY A 178 17.61 26.03 6.79
CA GLY A 178 16.73 27.20 6.71
C GLY A 178 15.87 27.40 7.95
N MET A 179 15.38 26.31 8.55
CA MET A 179 14.63 26.38 9.81
C MET A 179 15.52 26.89 10.96
N VAL A 180 16.74 26.36 11.10
CA VAL A 180 17.69 26.79 12.13
C VAL A 180 18.05 28.27 11.96
N LEU A 181 18.33 28.69 10.73
CA LEU A 181 18.61 30.10 10.42
C LEU A 181 17.42 31.01 10.75
N ASN A 182 16.19 30.60 10.43
CA ASN A 182 14.98 31.37 10.78
C ASN A 182 14.77 31.47 12.30
N LEU A 183 15.08 30.42 13.05
CA LEU A 183 15.00 30.40 14.51
C LEU A 183 16.02 31.37 15.14
N LEU A 184 17.25 31.36 14.63
CA LEU A 184 18.34 32.23 15.08
C LEU A 184 18.13 33.70 14.65
N ALA A 185 17.59 33.93 13.45
CA ALA A 185 17.39 35.26 12.90
C ALA A 185 16.24 36.04 13.57
N GLY A 186 15.29 35.35 14.23
CA GLY A 186 14.29 36.03 15.06
C GLY A 186 13.26 36.88 14.33
N ALA A 187 13.11 36.71 13.01
CA ALA A 187 12.23 37.55 12.21
C ALA A 187 10.75 37.21 12.47
N LYS A 188 10.12 37.95 13.39
CA LYS A 188 8.66 38.18 13.33
C LYS A 188 8.36 38.95 12.04
N VAL A 189 8.17 38.24 10.92
CA VAL A 189 7.46 38.81 9.76
C VAL A 189 5.96 38.78 10.06
N THR A 190 5.54 39.48 11.11
CA THR A 190 4.17 39.96 11.22
C THR A 190 4.17 41.34 10.60
N ARG A 191 3.73 41.43 9.34
CA ARG A 191 3.51 42.69 8.62
C ARG A 191 2.42 43.49 9.34
N SER A 192 2.79 44.20 10.40
CA SER A 192 1.91 45.18 11.05
C SER A 192 1.95 46.44 10.21
N LEU A 193 0.91 46.62 9.40
CA LEU A 193 0.59 47.92 8.79
C LEU A 193 0.31 48.90 9.93
N LYS A 194 1.28 49.75 10.26
CA LYS A 194 1.09 51.12 10.74
C LYS A 194 2.45 51.81 10.78
N GLU A 195 2.65 52.67 9.78
CA GLU A 195 3.69 53.69 9.79
C GLU A 195 3.47 54.58 11.00
N THR A 196 4.40 54.57 11.95
CA THR A 196 4.89 55.76 12.65
C THR A 196 6.07 55.37 13.55
N GLU A 197 7.22 55.90 13.16
CA GLU A 197 8.39 56.34 13.92
C GLU A 197 9.02 55.49 15.05
N GLU A 198 10.36 55.40 14.96
CA GLU A 198 11.34 54.82 15.89
C GLU A 198 11.45 53.28 15.98
N THR A 199 11.97 52.67 14.91
CA THR A 199 12.32 51.26 14.84
C THR A 199 13.60 50.94 15.66
N LYS A 200 13.46 50.72 16.97
CA LYS A 200 14.48 49.96 17.73
C LYS A 200 14.45 48.50 17.27
N VAL A 201 15.36 48.15 16.34
CA VAL A 201 15.60 46.76 15.95
C VAL A 201 16.34 46.07 17.10
N THR A 202 15.60 45.53 18.05
CA THR A 202 16.16 44.57 19.01
C THR A 202 16.31 43.23 18.28
N PRO A 203 17.47 42.55 18.33
CA PRO A 203 17.63 41.25 17.73
C PRO A 203 16.80 40.24 18.54
N ALA A 204 15.55 40.03 18.13
CA ALA A 204 14.65 39.04 18.70
C ALA A 204 14.98 37.60 18.24
N GLY A 205 16.26 37.33 17.99
CA GLY A 205 16.79 36.01 17.64
C GLY A 205 16.77 35.09 18.84
N ARG A 206 16.32 33.86 18.67
CA ARG A 206 16.50 32.84 19.72
C ARG A 206 17.97 32.50 19.83
N THR A 207 18.44 32.22 21.04
CA THR A 207 19.80 31.70 21.21
C THR A 207 19.92 30.31 20.58
N LEU A 208 21.15 29.88 20.30
CA LEU A 208 21.40 28.53 19.77
C LEU A 208 20.82 27.45 20.69
N GLU A 209 20.91 27.64 22.01
CA GLU A 209 20.37 26.72 23.01
C GLU A 209 18.84 26.67 23.00
N GLU A 210 18.17 27.81 22.83
CA GLU A 210 16.71 27.87 22.70
C GLU A 210 16.23 27.23 21.40
N ALA A 211 16.92 27.50 20.28
CA ALA A 211 16.62 26.89 18.99
C ALA A 211 16.82 25.37 19.05
N ARG A 212 17.90 24.92 19.69
CA ARG A 212 18.16 23.50 19.95
C ARG A 212 17.07 22.87 20.81
N LYS A 213 16.69 23.51 21.92
CA LYS A 213 15.64 23.00 22.81
C LYS A 213 14.29 22.87 22.09
N LEU A 214 13.95 23.79 21.20
CA LEU A 214 12.72 23.71 20.40
C LEU A 214 12.75 22.59 19.37
N VAL A 215 13.89 22.37 18.72
CA VAL A 215 14.10 21.22 17.85
C VAL A 215 14.03 19.92 18.66
N GLU A 216 14.59 19.89 19.86
CA GLU A 216 14.52 18.74 20.78
C GLU A 216 13.11 18.50 21.33
N GLN A 217 12.29 19.54 21.51
CA GLN A 217 10.89 19.47 21.89
C GLN A 217 9.94 19.16 20.73
N SER A 218 10.46 19.07 19.50
CA SER A 218 9.66 18.71 18.34
C SER A 218 9.08 17.29 18.48
N PHE A 219 7.95 17.05 17.82
CA PHE A 219 7.22 15.78 17.86
C PHE A 219 8.07 14.55 17.48
N GLY A 220 9.17 14.75 16.74
CA GLY A 220 10.10 13.67 16.37
C GLY A 220 10.75 12.98 17.59
N ASN A 221 11.21 13.76 18.56
CA ASN A 221 11.84 13.21 19.77
C ASN A 221 10.82 12.73 20.82
N TYR A 222 9.65 13.36 20.89
CA TYR A 222 8.57 12.91 21.80
C TYR A 222 8.09 11.50 21.46
N VAL A 223 7.94 11.19 20.17
CA VAL A 223 7.62 9.84 19.70
C VAL A 223 8.81 8.90 19.91
N GLY A 224 10.03 9.35 19.62
CA GLY A 224 11.24 8.55 19.82
C GLY A 224 11.52 8.13 21.27
N SER A 225 11.13 8.92 22.28
CA SER A 225 11.39 8.59 23.69
C SER A 225 10.23 7.81 24.34
N ASN A 226 9.00 8.30 24.27
CA ASN A 226 7.88 7.68 24.99
C ASN A 226 7.27 6.48 24.24
N VAL A 227 7.17 6.54 22.90
CA VAL A 227 6.59 5.43 22.13
C VAL A 227 7.57 4.27 22.04
N MET A 228 8.89 4.52 21.99
CA MET A 228 9.85 3.43 22.08
C MET A 228 9.86 2.75 23.45
N VAL A 229 9.63 3.48 24.54
CA VAL A 229 9.51 2.87 25.88
C VAL A 229 8.25 1.98 25.94
N ALA A 230 7.09 2.49 25.54
CA ALA A 230 5.84 1.73 25.52
C ALA A 230 5.90 0.52 24.57
N ALA A 231 6.46 0.68 23.36
CA ALA A 231 6.63 -0.41 22.41
C ALA A 231 7.61 -1.47 22.95
N LYS A 232 8.68 -1.05 23.63
CA LYS A 232 9.62 -1.98 24.26
C LYS A 232 8.95 -2.74 25.41
N GLU A 233 8.14 -2.09 26.22
CA GLU A 233 7.34 -2.74 27.26
C GLU A 233 6.36 -3.77 26.68
N GLU A 234 5.61 -3.43 25.64
CA GLU A 234 4.70 -4.37 24.95
C GLU A 234 5.45 -5.56 24.33
N VAL A 235 6.58 -5.31 23.67
CA VAL A 235 7.42 -6.40 23.14
C VAL A 235 7.89 -7.31 24.26
N THR A 236 8.34 -6.77 25.40
CA THR A 236 8.74 -7.61 26.54
C THR A 236 7.58 -8.41 27.13
N LYS A 237 6.35 -7.87 27.11
CA LYS A 237 5.16 -8.56 27.59
C LYS A 237 4.78 -9.73 26.68
N ILE A 238 4.75 -9.49 25.37
CA ILE A 238 4.51 -10.52 24.36
C ILE A 238 5.61 -11.59 24.42
N GLN A 239 6.88 -11.19 24.57
CA GLN A 239 7.99 -12.14 24.70
C GLN A 239 7.83 -13.07 25.91
N LYS A 240 7.43 -12.51 27.07
CA LYS A 240 7.13 -13.29 28.29
C LYS A 240 5.94 -14.22 28.10
N GLU A 241 4.91 -13.78 27.40
CA GLU A 241 3.73 -14.60 27.11
C GLU A 241 4.07 -15.75 26.18
N ILE A 242 4.90 -15.51 25.15
CA ILE A 242 5.45 -16.56 24.28
C ILE A 242 6.31 -17.54 25.09
N GLU A 243 7.18 -17.07 25.99
CA GLU A 243 7.99 -17.92 26.86
C GLU A 243 7.12 -18.79 27.79
N LEU A 244 6.07 -18.23 28.38
CA LEU A 244 5.13 -18.97 29.21
C LEU A 244 4.37 -20.03 28.40
N LEU A 245 3.84 -19.67 27.22
CA LEU A 245 3.13 -20.59 26.36
C LEU A 245 4.04 -21.71 25.83
N THR A 246 5.29 -21.40 25.48
CA THR A 246 6.26 -22.43 25.05
C THR A 246 6.67 -23.36 26.18
N LEU A 247 6.74 -22.88 27.42
CA LEU A 247 6.94 -23.73 28.61
C LEU A 247 5.72 -24.62 28.90
N GLU A 248 4.51 -24.17 28.59
CA GLU A 248 3.28 -24.96 28.79
C GLU A 248 3.03 -26.01 27.68
N VAL A 249 3.47 -25.73 26.46
CA VAL A 249 3.21 -26.55 25.25
C VAL A 249 4.37 -27.49 24.91
N GLY A 250 5.51 -27.41 25.62
CA GLY A 250 6.63 -28.33 25.40
C GLY A 250 6.21 -29.80 25.54
N ASP A 251 6.55 -30.63 24.55
CA ASP A 251 6.18 -32.06 24.48
C ASP A 251 6.46 -32.82 25.80
N ASP A 252 7.57 -32.49 26.49
CA ASP A 252 7.95 -33.09 27.77
C ASP A 252 7.03 -32.70 28.95
N VAL A 253 6.46 -31.49 28.91
CA VAL A 253 5.55 -30.95 29.94
C VAL A 253 4.15 -31.49 29.73
N VAL A 254 3.72 -31.58 28.46
CA VAL A 254 2.48 -32.26 28.06
C VAL A 254 2.56 -33.74 28.47
N ASP A 255 3.67 -34.43 28.20
CA ASP A 255 3.86 -35.83 28.58
C ASP A 255 3.81 -36.04 30.10
N LYS A 256 4.46 -35.16 30.88
CA LYS A 256 4.40 -35.19 32.35
C LYS A 256 3.01 -34.87 32.92
N LYS A 257 2.25 -33.94 32.32
CA LYS A 257 0.87 -33.64 32.72
C LYS A 257 -0.08 -34.79 32.36
N CYS A 258 0.07 -35.38 31.18
CA CYS A 258 -0.69 -36.55 30.75
C CYS A 258 -0.47 -37.76 31.67
N ARG A 259 0.79 -38.04 32.08
CA ARG A 259 1.10 -39.09 33.08
C ARG A 259 0.46 -38.86 34.44
N LYS A 260 0.21 -37.60 34.84
CA LYS A 260 -0.36 -37.25 36.15
C LYS A 260 -1.90 -37.26 36.17
N GLN A 261 -2.56 -37.04 35.03
CA GLN A 261 -4.02 -36.84 34.98
C GLN A 261 -4.80 -38.01 34.35
N LEU A 262 -4.15 -38.92 33.63
CA LEU A 262 -4.83 -39.98 32.87
C LEU A 262 -4.61 -41.38 33.47
N SER A 263 -5.58 -42.28 33.25
CA SER A 263 -5.43 -43.70 33.59
C SER A 263 -4.42 -44.38 32.66
N ALA A 264 -3.77 -45.44 33.13
CA ALA A 264 -2.71 -46.13 32.37
C ALA A 264 -3.16 -46.65 30.98
N VAL A 265 -4.46 -46.92 30.83
CA VAL A 265 -5.04 -47.37 29.55
C VAL A 265 -5.18 -46.21 28.57
N ALA A 266 -5.72 -45.07 29.02
CA ALA A 266 -5.91 -43.89 28.18
C ALA A 266 -4.56 -43.26 27.75
N TYR A 267 -3.56 -43.29 28.61
CA TYR A 267 -2.22 -42.82 28.27
C TYR A 267 -1.54 -43.69 27.19
N LYS A 268 -1.72 -45.01 27.27
CA LYS A 268 -1.18 -45.95 26.27
C LYS A 268 -1.84 -45.79 24.90
N GLU A 269 -3.15 -45.48 24.89
CA GLU A 269 -3.89 -45.20 23.67
C GLU A 269 -3.44 -43.90 22.99
N ILE A 270 -3.24 -42.82 23.76
CA ILE A 270 -2.71 -41.55 23.25
C ILE A 270 -1.28 -41.72 22.71
N PHE A 271 -0.43 -42.49 23.40
CA PHE A 271 0.93 -42.77 22.95
C PHE A 271 0.94 -43.49 21.59
N ASN A 272 0.11 -44.52 21.43
CA ASN A 272 -0.01 -45.25 20.17
C ASN A 272 -0.51 -44.34 19.03
N LEU A 273 -1.54 -43.53 19.29
CA LEU A 273 -2.07 -42.57 18.31
C LEU A 273 -1.03 -41.51 17.90
N GLN A 274 -0.15 -41.09 18.81
CA GLN A 274 0.94 -40.17 18.52
C GLN A 274 2.05 -40.82 17.68
N GLU A 275 2.36 -42.09 17.90
CA GLU A 275 3.28 -42.85 17.03
C GLU A 275 2.70 -43.05 15.63
N ASP A 276 1.42 -43.42 15.53
CA ASP A 276 0.72 -43.58 14.25
C ASP A 276 0.71 -42.25 13.47
N LEU A 277 0.42 -41.13 14.13
CA LEU A 277 0.47 -39.79 13.52
C LEU A 277 1.88 -39.42 13.04
N ARG A 278 2.94 -39.80 13.78
CA ARG A 278 4.33 -39.57 13.36
C ARG A 278 4.70 -40.43 12.15
N ALA A 279 4.22 -41.67 12.09
CA ALA A 279 4.41 -42.55 10.95
C ALA A 279 3.68 -42.01 9.69
N GLU A 280 2.43 -41.58 9.82
CA GLU A 280 1.67 -40.97 8.72
C GLU A 280 2.31 -39.68 8.20
N LYS A 281 2.83 -38.82 9.10
CA LYS A 281 3.54 -37.60 8.70
C LYS A 281 4.79 -37.92 7.86
N ARG A 282 5.55 -38.97 8.20
CA ARG A 282 6.72 -39.42 7.42
C ARG A 282 6.30 -39.89 6.02
N VAL A 283 5.25 -40.71 5.94
CA VAL A 283 4.70 -41.18 4.66
C VAL A 283 4.20 -40.01 3.80
N LYS A 284 3.54 -39.01 4.40
CA LYS A 284 3.10 -37.79 3.72
C LYS A 284 4.27 -36.99 3.12
N THR A 285 5.38 -36.86 3.84
CA THR A 285 6.58 -36.19 3.32
C THR A 285 7.21 -36.94 2.15
N GLU A 286 7.30 -38.27 2.21
CA GLU A 286 7.82 -39.09 1.11
C GLU A 286 6.92 -39.00 -0.14
N LEU A 287 5.60 -39.06 0.02
CA LEU A 287 4.64 -38.86 -1.07
C LEU A 287 4.74 -37.46 -1.68
N ARG A 288 4.97 -36.42 -0.88
CA ARG A 288 5.23 -35.06 -1.37
C ARG A 288 6.48 -34.99 -2.24
N GLN A 289 7.57 -35.63 -1.82
CA GLN A 289 8.82 -35.66 -2.60
C GLN A 289 8.63 -36.41 -3.93
N ARG A 290 7.92 -37.55 -3.89
CA ARG A 290 7.60 -38.35 -5.09
C ARG A 290 6.72 -37.57 -6.08
N MET A 291 5.66 -36.93 -5.60
CA MET A 291 4.80 -36.05 -6.40
C MET A 291 5.56 -34.83 -6.94
N GLY A 292 6.53 -34.31 -6.18
CA GLY A 292 7.41 -33.23 -6.64
C GLY A 292 8.23 -33.65 -7.85
N LEU A 293 8.83 -34.85 -7.82
CA LEU A 293 9.57 -35.43 -8.95
C LEU A 293 8.65 -35.68 -10.15
N GLU A 294 7.47 -36.26 -9.96
CA GLU A 294 6.50 -36.49 -11.04
C GLU A 294 6.02 -35.18 -11.69
N ARG A 295 5.74 -34.14 -10.90
CA ARG A 295 5.40 -32.79 -11.39
C ARG A 295 6.54 -32.20 -12.22
N LEU A 296 7.78 -32.33 -11.74
CA LEU A 296 8.97 -31.84 -12.44
C LEU A 296 9.20 -32.59 -13.77
N THR A 297 8.82 -33.86 -13.82
CA THR A 297 8.88 -34.70 -15.03
C THR A 297 7.79 -34.33 -16.04
N ALA A 298 6.57 -34.01 -15.57
CA ALA A 298 5.43 -33.59 -16.39
C ALA A 298 5.58 -32.17 -16.97
N VAL A 299 6.28 -31.28 -16.27
CA VAL A 299 6.55 -29.89 -16.72
C VAL A 299 7.74 -29.83 -17.69
N LYS A 300 8.64 -30.82 -17.67
CA LYS A 300 9.83 -30.92 -18.53
C LYS A 300 9.57 -30.80 -20.05
N PRO A 301 8.51 -31.42 -20.64
CA PRO A 301 8.18 -31.22 -22.06
C PRO A 301 7.61 -29.82 -22.37
N LEU A 302 6.88 -29.19 -21.45
CA LEU A 302 6.35 -27.81 -21.61
C LEU A 302 7.46 -26.74 -21.56
N LEU A 303 8.58 -27.06 -20.90
CA LEU A 303 9.77 -26.20 -20.86
C LEU A 303 10.61 -26.25 -22.15
N ARG A 304 10.40 -27.25 -23.04
CA ARG A 304 11.09 -27.32 -24.34
C ARG A 304 10.52 -26.34 -25.38
N GLU A 305 9.26 -25.91 -25.24
CA GLU A 305 8.65 -24.89 -26.13
C GLU A 305 9.16 -23.46 -25.84
N LEU A 306 9.98 -23.28 -24.81
CA LEU A 306 10.51 -21.99 -24.36
C LEU A 306 11.92 -21.66 -24.89
N GLU A 307 12.45 -22.46 -25.82
CA GLU A 307 13.78 -22.27 -26.41
C GLU A 307 13.86 -21.12 -27.45
N ASP A 308 12.74 -20.49 -27.83
CA ASP A 308 12.70 -19.34 -28.76
C ASP A 308 12.93 -17.96 -28.09
N GLY A 309 13.83 -17.89 -27.11
CA GLY A 309 14.59 -16.67 -26.83
C GLY A 309 13.88 -15.52 -26.08
N ARG A 310 12.91 -15.78 -25.21
CA ARG A 310 12.44 -14.78 -24.21
C ARG A 310 12.32 -15.40 -22.83
N LEU A 311 13.14 -14.91 -21.89
CA LEU A 311 13.10 -15.30 -20.47
C LEU A 311 11.73 -15.00 -19.84
N PRO A 312 10.98 -16.00 -19.34
CA PRO A 312 9.82 -15.75 -18.51
C PRO A 312 10.12 -16.13 -17.06
N PHE A 313 9.95 -15.17 -16.18
CA PHE A 313 9.64 -15.44 -14.78
C PHE A 313 8.32 -16.23 -14.74
N ILE A 314 8.30 -17.35 -14.02
CA ILE A 314 7.05 -18.08 -13.74
C ILE A 314 6.81 -17.98 -12.23
N CYS A 315 5.70 -17.33 -11.87
CA CYS A 315 5.17 -17.36 -10.51
C CYS A 315 4.27 -18.58 -10.37
N LEU A 316 4.65 -19.50 -9.48
CA LEU A 316 3.79 -20.63 -9.13
C LEU A 316 3.08 -20.32 -7.81
N GLN A 317 1.76 -20.49 -7.82
CA GLN A 317 0.89 -20.41 -6.66
C GLN A 317 0.63 -21.81 -6.12
N TYR A 318 0.87 -22.02 -4.84
CA TYR A 318 0.55 -23.26 -4.14
C TYR A 318 -0.24 -22.96 -2.86
N MET A 319 -1.34 -23.68 -2.68
CA MET A 319 -2.14 -23.66 -1.45
C MET A 319 -1.73 -24.85 -0.59
N ASP A 320 -1.29 -24.61 0.65
CA ASP A 320 -1.08 -25.72 1.58
C ASP A 320 -2.41 -26.25 2.13
N ASN A 321 -2.40 -27.43 2.74
CA ASN A 321 -3.57 -28.12 3.29
C ASN A 321 -4.25 -27.36 4.45
N GLU A 322 -3.62 -26.30 4.96
CA GLU A 322 -4.20 -25.37 5.95
C GLU A 322 -4.86 -24.14 5.28
N GLY A 323 -4.92 -24.11 3.94
CA GLY A 323 -5.57 -23.07 3.16
C GLY A 323 -4.75 -21.79 2.96
N VAL A 324 -3.46 -21.79 3.32
CA VAL A 324 -2.57 -20.65 3.14
C VAL A 324 -1.95 -20.67 1.74
N GLN A 325 -2.11 -19.57 1.01
CA GLN A 325 -1.63 -19.40 -0.37
C GLN A 325 -0.20 -18.86 -0.36
N HIS A 326 0.73 -19.63 -0.94
CA HIS A 326 2.14 -19.26 -1.05
C HIS A 326 2.50 -18.98 -2.52
N LEU A 327 3.13 -17.82 -2.75
CA LEU A 327 3.64 -17.37 -4.03
C LEU A 327 5.17 -17.46 -4.03
N PHE A 328 5.73 -18.22 -4.96
CA PHE A 328 7.18 -18.28 -5.13
C PHE A 328 7.56 -17.81 -6.53
N SER A 329 8.44 -16.80 -6.58
CA SER A 329 9.08 -16.33 -7.80
C SER A 329 10.28 -17.21 -8.08
N VAL A 330 10.18 -18.10 -9.08
CA VAL A 330 11.31 -18.95 -9.48
C VAL A 330 11.94 -18.35 -10.74
N VAL A 331 13.24 -18.05 -10.66
CA VAL A 331 14.05 -17.67 -11.82
C VAL A 331 14.64 -18.93 -12.43
N TYR A 332 14.32 -19.21 -13.68
CA TYR A 332 15.00 -20.23 -14.46
C TYR A 332 16.41 -19.74 -14.82
N LEU A 333 17.42 -20.21 -14.10
CA LEU A 333 18.81 -20.18 -14.55
C LEU A 333 19.02 -21.38 -15.45
N GLY A 334 18.77 -21.21 -16.75
CA GLY A 334 19.21 -22.19 -17.75
C GLY A 334 20.74 -22.26 -17.83
N MET A 335 21.24 -23.39 -18.32
CA MET A 335 22.66 -23.58 -18.65
C MET A 335 23.10 -22.53 -19.68
N VAL A 336 24.10 -21.74 -19.31
CA VAL A 336 24.79 -20.80 -20.19
C VAL A 336 25.89 -21.56 -20.93
N ASP A 337 25.58 -22.11 -22.10
CA ASP A 337 26.61 -22.55 -23.04
C ASP A 337 27.14 -21.35 -23.83
N SER A 338 27.79 -20.42 -23.13
CA SER A 338 28.88 -19.61 -23.68
C SER A 338 29.53 -18.76 -22.59
N PHE A 339 30.45 -19.35 -21.83
CA PHE A 339 31.46 -18.63 -21.05
C PHE A 339 32.51 -17.91 -21.93
N ALA A 340 32.13 -17.40 -23.11
CA ALA A 340 33.01 -16.73 -24.07
C ALA A 340 32.92 -15.19 -24.01
N GLY A 341 32.17 -14.64 -23.05
CA GLY A 341 32.14 -13.21 -22.77
C GLY A 341 33.29 -12.82 -21.84
N SER A 342 34.30 -12.11 -22.36
CA SER A 342 35.50 -11.67 -21.63
C SER A 342 35.21 -10.91 -20.32
N LYS A 343 34.01 -10.35 -20.14
CA LYS A 343 33.61 -9.65 -18.91
C LYS A 343 33.18 -10.55 -17.74
N ILE A 344 32.89 -11.84 -17.95
CA ILE A 344 32.42 -12.76 -16.89
C ILE A 344 33.60 -13.50 -16.23
N GLN A 345 34.70 -13.74 -16.94
CA GLN A 345 35.88 -14.43 -16.39
C GLN A 345 36.59 -13.62 -15.28
N ASP A 346 36.59 -12.29 -15.36
CA ASP A 346 37.25 -11.45 -14.34
C ASP A 346 36.46 -11.34 -13.02
N MET A 347 35.17 -11.70 -13.01
CA MET A 347 34.31 -11.57 -11.82
C MET A 347 34.22 -12.82 -10.94
N VAL A 348 34.70 -13.99 -11.39
CA VAL A 348 34.50 -15.26 -10.69
C VAL A 348 35.84 -15.96 -10.43
N ARG A 349 36.64 -15.40 -9.52
CA ARG A 349 37.60 -16.22 -8.74
C ARG A 349 36.87 -16.77 -7.53
N ILE A 350 36.36 -17.99 -7.63
CA ILE A 350 35.81 -18.73 -6.48
C ILE A 350 36.90 -19.69 -5.99
N THR A 351 37.35 -19.45 -4.76
CA THR A 351 38.19 -20.35 -3.97
C THR A 351 37.44 -21.64 -3.66
N SER A 352 38.04 -22.77 -4.00
CA SER A 352 37.60 -24.12 -3.67
C SER A 352 37.70 -24.40 -2.17
N TYR A 353 36.64 -24.93 -1.57
CA TYR A 353 36.70 -25.77 -0.36
C TYR A 353 35.72 -26.93 -0.53
N ASP A 354 36.28 -28.14 -0.61
CA ASP A 354 35.55 -29.41 -0.69
C ASP A 354 35.19 -29.92 0.72
N PRO A 355 34.09 -30.69 0.84
CA PRO A 355 33.98 -31.68 1.90
C PRO A 355 33.63 -33.05 1.31
N VAL A 356 34.64 -33.89 1.14
CA VAL A 356 34.51 -35.35 1.13
C VAL A 356 35.50 -35.90 2.13
N ASP A 357 35.00 -36.31 3.29
CA ASP A 357 35.46 -37.48 4.06
C ASP A 357 34.47 -37.67 5.22
N CYS A 358 33.52 -38.59 5.09
CA CYS A 358 33.63 -40.00 5.45
C CYS A 358 33.58 -40.24 6.96
N PHE A 359 32.44 -40.77 7.42
CA PHE A 359 32.38 -41.61 8.62
C PHE A 359 33.30 -42.83 8.43
N LEU A 360 34.27 -43.05 9.33
CA LEU A 360 34.81 -44.36 9.72
C LEU A 360 35.42 -44.23 11.14
N GLY A 361 35.12 -45.20 12.01
CA GLY A 361 35.34 -45.10 13.45
C GLY A 361 36.78 -45.29 13.94
N ARG A 362 37.10 -44.58 15.03
CA ARG A 362 37.57 -45.08 16.32
C ARG A 362 37.44 -43.99 17.36
#